data_AF-A0ABD7SR75-F1
#
_entry.id   AF-A0ABD7SR75-F1
#
_cell.length_a   1.000
_cell.length_b   1.000
_cell.length_c   1.000
_cell.angle_alpha   90.00
_cell.angle_beta   90.00
_cell.angle_gamma   90.00
#
_symmetry.space_group_name_H-M   'P 1'
#
loop_
_entity.id
_entity.type
_entity.pdbx_description
1 polymer ?
#
loop_
_entity_poly.entity_id
_entity_poly.type
_entity_poly.pdbx_seq_one_letter_code
_entity_poly.pdbx_strand_id
1 'polypeptide(L)'
;MVHQSIIDYIRYNVIQANAMLSNTEIKQWLDGFDPEVQGALKVAAKLEEWVLDDDPDIQSLCDLISKAILVEKTDLDTGEVTTYYDYSLIKHVSLPNLSVLQSQLSIIRSIKLFGDICYADPDRAISMLNLKQSDQESLDLSIATKILIKRINLLISMQLIQRIFADDRRRVVIDALKNVFNSEESKN
;
A
#
# COMPACT_ATOMS: atom_id res chain seq x y z
N MET A 1 13.80 -9.90 -19.54
CA MET A 1 15.16 -10.28 -19.07
C MET A 1 15.50 -9.77 -17.67
N VAL A 2 14.77 -8.80 -17.09
CA VAL A 2 14.98 -8.28 -15.71
C VAL A 2 14.40 -9.20 -14.60
N HIS A 3 13.42 -10.05 -14.93
CA HIS A 3 12.75 -10.91 -13.96
C HIS A 3 13.67 -11.99 -13.34
N GLN A 4 14.61 -12.55 -14.11
CA GLN A 4 15.33 -13.75 -13.68
C GLN A 4 16.34 -13.47 -12.55
N SER A 5 17.07 -12.36 -12.59
CA SER A 5 18.14 -12.08 -11.61
C SER A 5 17.63 -11.74 -10.21
N ILE A 6 16.47 -11.07 -10.11
CA ILE A 6 15.80 -10.76 -8.84
C ILE A 6 15.21 -12.04 -8.26
N ILE A 7 14.56 -12.85 -9.10
CA ILE A 7 14.01 -14.15 -8.72
C ILE A 7 15.11 -15.07 -8.18
N ASP A 8 16.26 -15.15 -8.86
CA ASP A 8 17.37 -16.02 -8.46
C ASP A 8 18.05 -15.55 -7.16
N TYR A 9 18.21 -14.23 -6.96
CA TYR A 9 18.79 -13.67 -5.74
C TYR A 9 17.93 -13.95 -4.50
N ILE A 10 16.61 -13.82 -4.62
CA ILE A 10 15.72 -13.99 -3.49
C ILE A 10 15.41 -15.49 -3.25
N ARG A 11 15.33 -16.33 -4.30
CA ARG A 11 15.19 -17.79 -4.17
C ARG A 11 16.31 -18.43 -3.36
N TYR A 12 17.51 -17.86 -3.41
CA TYR A 12 18.68 -18.38 -2.68
C TYR A 12 18.60 -18.16 -1.16
N ASN A 13 17.79 -17.20 -0.67
CA ASN A 13 17.92 -16.68 0.70
C ASN A 13 16.70 -16.88 1.61
N VAL A 14 15.62 -17.52 1.16
CA VAL A 14 14.33 -17.45 1.88
C VAL A 14 13.69 -18.83 2.10
N ILE A 15 13.75 -19.33 3.34
CA ILE A 15 13.02 -20.53 3.82
C ILE A 15 11.89 -20.06 4.74
N GLN A 16 10.68 -20.53 4.39
CA GLN A 16 9.41 -20.59 5.14
C GLN A 16 9.06 -19.42 6.07
N ALA A 17 8.06 -18.67 5.62
CA ALA A 17 7.36 -17.64 6.39
C ALA A 17 5.99 -17.35 5.75
N ASN A 18 5.04 -16.81 6.53
CA ASN A 18 3.76 -16.29 6.02
C ASN A 18 3.94 -14.89 5.38
N ALA A 19 3.07 -14.54 4.41
CA ALA A 19 3.38 -13.56 3.37
C ALA A 19 2.58 -12.21 3.36
N MET A 20 3.22 -11.06 3.63
CA MET A 20 2.82 -9.63 3.54
C MET A 20 2.06 -9.12 2.31
N LEU A 21 2.32 -9.67 1.13
CA LEU A 21 1.61 -9.35 -0.12
C LEU A 21 0.71 -10.50 -0.57
N SER A 22 0.61 -11.57 0.23
CA SER A 22 -0.35 -12.64 -0.04
C SER A 22 -1.78 -12.16 0.17
N ASN A 23 -2.73 -12.89 -0.40
CA ASN A 23 -4.15 -12.59 -0.23
C ASN A 23 -4.59 -12.58 1.24
N THR A 24 -3.98 -13.42 2.08
CA THR A 24 -4.34 -13.52 3.50
C THR A 24 -3.90 -12.28 4.27
N GLU A 25 -2.67 -11.82 4.09
CA GLU A 25 -2.17 -10.66 4.84
C GLU A 25 -2.71 -9.34 4.31
N ILE A 26 -2.94 -9.24 3.00
CA ILE A 26 -3.65 -8.09 2.44
C ILE A 26 -5.05 -7.96 3.05
N LYS A 27 -5.75 -9.08 3.24
CA LYS A 27 -7.05 -9.07 3.92
C LYS A 27 -6.91 -8.61 5.37
N GLN A 28 -5.97 -9.17 6.14
CA GLN A 28 -5.74 -8.77 7.54
C GLN A 28 -5.35 -7.30 7.67
N TRP A 29 -4.51 -6.79 6.76
CA TRP A 29 -4.13 -5.38 6.73
C TRP A 29 -5.31 -4.47 6.42
N LEU A 30 -6.15 -4.85 5.45
CA LEU A 30 -7.38 -4.12 5.12
C LEU A 30 -8.36 -4.10 6.30
N ASP A 31 -8.47 -5.21 7.05
CA ASP A 31 -9.35 -5.32 8.21
C ASP A 31 -9.00 -4.31 9.32
N GLY A 32 -7.78 -3.75 9.31
CA GLY A 32 -7.34 -2.68 10.21
C GLY A 32 -7.85 -1.28 9.86
N PHE A 33 -8.48 -1.08 8.70
CA PHE A 33 -9.06 0.20 8.29
C PHE A 33 -10.55 0.28 8.60
N ASP A 34 -11.07 1.50 8.71
CA ASP A 34 -12.51 1.75 8.82
C ASP A 34 -13.27 1.15 7.61
N PRO A 35 -14.49 0.61 7.80
CA PRO A 35 -15.27 -0.02 6.73
C PRO A 35 -15.44 0.84 5.48
N GLU A 36 -15.55 2.16 5.65
CA GLU A 36 -15.68 3.14 4.58
C GLU A 36 -14.40 3.21 3.73
N VAL A 37 -13.23 3.19 4.36
CA VAL A 37 -11.94 3.17 3.66
C VAL A 37 -11.76 1.84 2.93
N GLN A 38 -12.10 0.72 3.59
CA GLN A 38 -12.07 -0.60 2.96
C GLN A 38 -12.97 -0.68 1.74
N GLY A 39 -14.21 -0.18 1.84
CA GLY A 39 -15.18 -0.16 0.75
C GLY A 39 -14.67 0.66 -0.43
N ALA A 40 -14.09 1.82 -0.15
CA ALA A 40 -13.58 2.72 -1.16
C ALA A 40 -12.34 2.13 -1.88
N LEU A 41 -11.42 1.49 -1.14
CA LEU A 41 -10.30 0.74 -1.71
C LEU A 41 -10.75 -0.44 -2.57
N LYS A 42 -11.78 -1.20 -2.12
CA LYS A 42 -12.36 -2.31 -2.89
C LYS A 42 -13.00 -1.82 -4.19
N VAL A 43 -13.66 -0.65 -4.19
CA VAL A 43 -14.20 -0.05 -5.41
C VAL A 43 -13.06 0.36 -6.35
N ALA A 44 -12.02 1.03 -5.84
CA ALA A 44 -10.86 1.41 -6.64
C ALA A 44 -10.17 0.19 -7.26
N ALA A 45 -9.95 -0.88 -6.49
CA ALA A 45 -9.35 -2.12 -6.98
C ALA A 45 -10.17 -2.78 -8.10
N LYS A 46 -11.51 -2.73 -8.03
CA LYS A 46 -12.39 -3.26 -9.09
C LYS A 46 -12.29 -2.51 -10.42
N LEU A 47 -11.80 -1.28 -10.41
CA LEU A 47 -11.63 -0.47 -11.62
C LEU A 47 -10.27 -0.71 -12.30
N GLU A 48 -9.37 -1.45 -11.67
CA GLU A 48 -8.04 -1.73 -12.21
C GLU A 48 -8.00 -3.07 -12.95
N GLU A 49 -8.38 -3.05 -14.23
CA GLU A 49 -8.39 -4.27 -15.07
C GLU A 49 -7.00 -4.69 -15.58
N TRP A 50 -5.97 -3.86 -15.40
CA TRP A 50 -4.63 -4.04 -15.94
C TRP A 50 -3.64 -4.70 -14.97
N VAL A 51 -4.10 -5.08 -13.77
CA VAL A 51 -3.23 -5.60 -12.72
C VAL A 51 -2.87 -7.06 -12.97
N LEU A 52 -1.69 -7.47 -12.54
CA LEU A 52 -1.16 -8.83 -12.70
C LEU A 52 -1.24 -9.62 -11.39
N ASP A 53 -2.17 -9.25 -10.49
CA ASP A 53 -2.31 -9.93 -9.20
C ASP A 53 -2.61 -11.42 -9.39
N ASP A 54 -3.38 -11.83 -10.40
CA ASP A 54 -3.71 -13.24 -10.63
C ASP A 54 -2.60 -14.05 -11.33
N ASP A 55 -1.50 -13.39 -11.74
CA ASP A 55 -0.38 -14.07 -12.39
C ASP A 55 0.40 -14.92 -11.35
N PRO A 56 0.62 -16.24 -11.61
CA PRO A 56 1.30 -17.12 -10.66
C PRO A 56 2.74 -16.72 -10.34
N ASP A 57 3.46 -16.14 -11.29
CA ASP A 57 4.84 -15.68 -11.08
C ASP A 57 4.85 -14.41 -10.23
N ILE A 58 3.87 -13.52 -10.41
CA ILE A 58 3.69 -12.34 -9.57
C ILE A 58 3.25 -12.73 -8.15
N GLN A 59 2.35 -13.68 -7.99
CA GLN A 59 1.98 -14.21 -6.67
C GLN A 59 3.19 -14.85 -5.98
N SER A 60 3.96 -15.66 -6.71
CA SER A 60 5.18 -16.26 -6.19
C SER A 60 6.19 -15.20 -5.75
N LEU A 61 6.34 -14.11 -6.52
CA LEU A 61 7.20 -12.98 -6.18
C LEU A 61 6.69 -12.24 -4.93
N CYS A 62 5.40 -11.97 -4.85
CA CYS A 62 4.76 -11.37 -3.67
C CYS A 62 4.99 -12.21 -2.43
N ASP A 63 4.78 -13.52 -2.50
CA ASP A 63 5.01 -14.45 -1.40
C ASP A 63 6.48 -14.46 -0.96
N LEU A 64 7.39 -14.39 -1.92
CA LEU A 64 8.82 -14.45 -1.67
C LEU A 64 9.36 -13.14 -1.10
N ILE A 65 8.93 -11.97 -1.58
CA ILE A 65 9.23 -10.66 -0.95
C ILE A 65 8.75 -10.69 0.50
N SER A 66 7.56 -11.22 0.70
CA SER A 66 6.95 -11.25 2.00
C SER A 66 7.67 -12.15 3.00
N LYS A 67 8.03 -13.36 2.56
CA LYS A 67 8.83 -14.30 3.34
C LYS A 67 10.19 -13.76 3.68
N ALA A 68 10.77 -12.96 2.77
CA ALA A 68 12.06 -12.33 3.00
C ALA A 68 11.99 -11.34 4.18
N ILE A 69 10.89 -10.58 4.27
CA ILE A 69 10.73 -9.53 5.30
C ILE A 69 10.34 -10.13 6.66
N LEU A 70 9.74 -11.33 6.70
CA LEU A 70 9.40 -11.98 7.96
C LEU A 70 10.62 -12.71 8.53
N VAL A 71 11.02 -12.35 9.75
CA VAL A 71 12.08 -13.03 10.49
C VAL A 71 11.49 -13.70 11.70
N GLU A 72 11.60 -15.03 11.74
CA GLU A 72 11.31 -15.82 12.92
C GLU A 72 12.59 -16.00 13.73
N LYS A 73 12.58 -15.49 14.95
CA LYS A 73 13.66 -15.70 15.92
C LYS A 73 13.13 -16.61 17.01
N THR A 74 13.64 -17.82 17.03
CA THR A 74 13.42 -18.74 18.16
C THR A 74 14.39 -18.38 19.26
N ASP A 75 13.86 -18.06 20.44
CA ASP A 75 14.66 -17.95 21.66
C ASP A 75 15.16 -19.36 22.02
N LEU A 76 16.49 -19.51 22.11
CA LEU A 76 17.12 -20.81 22.36
C LEU A 76 16.95 -21.28 23.80
N ASP A 77 16.67 -20.38 24.73
CA ASP A 77 16.54 -20.67 26.16
C ASP A 77 15.09 -20.98 26.54
N THR A 78 14.11 -20.31 25.92
CA THR A 78 12.67 -20.51 26.20
C THR A 78 11.96 -21.37 25.14
N GLY A 79 12.54 -21.53 23.95
CA GLY A 79 11.90 -22.16 22.80
C GLY A 79 10.78 -21.32 22.18
N GLU A 80 10.56 -20.09 22.65
CA GLU A 80 9.53 -19.21 22.12
C GLU A 80 9.93 -18.67 20.75
N VAL A 81 9.04 -18.81 19.77
CA VAL A 81 9.23 -18.23 18.44
C VAL A 81 8.66 -16.82 18.45
N THR A 82 9.53 -15.82 18.32
CA THR A 82 9.13 -14.44 18.09
C THR A 82 9.23 -14.13 16.61
N THR A 83 8.11 -13.77 16.00
CA THR A 83 8.07 -13.33 14.61
C THR A 83 8.13 -11.80 14.57
N TYR A 84 9.08 -11.24 13.83
CA TYR A 84 9.16 -9.80 13.58
C TYR A 84 9.44 -9.51 12.11
N TYR A 85 9.18 -8.27 11.69
CA TYR A 85 9.43 -7.85 10.32
C TYR A 85 10.81 -7.17 10.22
N ASP A 86 11.72 -7.76 9.44
CA ASP A 86 12.97 -7.13 9.02
C ASP A 86 12.87 -6.59 7.59
N TYR A 87 12.66 -5.28 7.49
CA TYR A 87 12.56 -4.59 6.21
C TYR A 87 13.93 -4.30 5.56
N SER A 88 15.04 -4.83 6.11
CA SER A 88 16.38 -4.68 5.53
C SER A 88 16.46 -5.14 4.07
N LEU A 89 15.71 -6.19 3.71
CA LEU A 89 15.66 -6.73 2.34
C LEU A 89 15.03 -5.80 1.31
N ILE A 90 14.06 -4.96 1.72
CA ILE A 90 13.50 -3.93 0.84
C ILE A 90 14.59 -2.95 0.38
N LYS A 91 15.60 -2.72 1.22
CA LYS A 91 16.73 -1.82 0.89
C LYS A 91 17.63 -2.41 -0.21
N HIS A 92 17.61 -3.72 -0.41
CA HIS A 92 18.43 -4.41 -1.42
C HIS A 92 17.77 -4.46 -2.80
N VAL A 93 16.45 -4.28 -2.91
CA VAL A 93 15.77 -4.16 -4.22
C VAL A 93 15.97 -2.75 -4.76
N SER A 94 16.19 -2.54 -6.06
CA SER A 94 16.34 -1.16 -6.58
C SER A 94 14.99 -0.41 -6.60
N LEU A 95 15.02 0.91 -6.37
CA LEU A 95 13.81 1.76 -6.42
C LEU A 95 13.07 1.67 -7.77
N PRO A 96 13.74 1.63 -8.93
CA PRO A 96 13.06 1.41 -10.21
C PRO A 96 12.26 0.11 -10.27
N ASN A 97 12.83 -0.99 -9.80
CA ASN A 97 12.16 -2.29 -9.81
C ASN A 97 10.97 -2.31 -8.85
N LEU A 98 11.09 -1.68 -7.68
CA LEU A 98 9.98 -1.51 -6.75
C LEU A 98 8.85 -0.67 -7.36
N SER A 99 9.17 0.40 -8.07
CA SER A 99 8.17 1.25 -8.74
C SER A 99 7.42 0.47 -9.83
N VAL A 100 8.17 -0.24 -10.70
CA VAL A 100 7.59 -1.08 -11.76
C VAL A 100 6.70 -2.17 -11.18
N LEU A 101 7.19 -2.92 -10.18
CA LEU A 101 6.39 -3.94 -9.50
C LEU A 101 5.09 -3.35 -8.95
N GLN A 102 5.17 -2.25 -8.21
CA GLN A 102 3.99 -1.60 -7.62
C GLN A 102 2.97 -1.15 -8.64
N SER A 103 3.38 -0.77 -9.86
CA SER A 103 2.46 -0.37 -10.93
C SER A 103 1.64 -1.53 -11.51
N GLN A 104 2.18 -2.75 -11.44
CA GLN A 104 1.53 -3.96 -11.95
C GLN A 104 0.64 -4.63 -10.90
N LEU A 105 0.81 -4.31 -9.62
CA LEU A 105 -0.04 -4.80 -8.54
C LEU A 105 -1.33 -4.00 -8.43
N SER A 106 -2.37 -4.60 -7.83
CA SER A 106 -3.58 -3.85 -7.44
C SER A 106 -3.26 -2.70 -6.50
N ILE A 107 -4.12 -1.67 -6.53
CA ILE A 107 -4.01 -0.47 -5.70
C ILE A 107 -3.82 -0.83 -4.22
N ILE A 108 -4.49 -1.89 -3.74
CA ILE A 108 -4.40 -2.35 -2.36
C ILE A 108 -2.98 -2.86 -2.05
N ARG A 109 -2.46 -3.80 -2.85
CA ARG A 109 -1.11 -4.36 -2.68
C ARG A 109 -0.03 -3.30 -2.91
N SER A 110 -0.24 -2.43 -3.89
CA SER A 110 0.62 -1.30 -4.23
C SER A 110 0.75 -0.32 -3.06
N ILE A 111 -0.38 0.10 -2.47
CA ILE A 111 -0.39 0.99 -1.30
C ILE A 111 0.23 0.31 -0.09
N LYS A 112 -0.07 -0.99 0.14
CA LYS A 112 0.54 -1.74 1.24
C LYS A 112 2.07 -1.73 1.14
N LEU A 113 2.60 -2.14 -0.02
CA LEU A 113 4.04 -2.17 -0.27
C LEU A 113 4.66 -0.78 -0.13
N PHE A 114 4.00 0.27 -0.63
CA PHE A 114 4.45 1.65 -0.46
C PHE A 114 4.50 2.05 1.03
N GLY A 115 3.46 1.71 1.80
CA GLY A 115 3.39 1.95 3.23
C GLY A 115 4.52 1.25 4.01
N ASP A 116 4.86 0.03 3.62
CA ASP A 116 5.98 -0.71 4.22
C ASP A 116 7.32 -0.04 3.93
N ILE A 117 7.51 0.47 2.70
CA ILE A 117 8.70 1.26 2.34
C ILE A 117 8.76 2.54 3.17
N CYS A 118 7.64 3.27 3.32
CA CYS A 118 7.57 4.47 4.15
C CYS A 118 7.95 4.20 5.61
N TYR A 119 7.53 3.06 6.16
CA TYR A 119 7.86 2.66 7.52
C TYR A 119 9.34 2.27 7.68
N ALA A 120 9.86 1.51 6.71
CA ALA A 120 11.22 0.98 6.74
C ALA A 120 12.31 2.02 6.44
N ASP A 121 12.04 2.91 5.49
CA ASP A 121 12.98 3.87 4.94
C ASP A 121 12.26 5.07 4.29
N PRO A 122 11.90 6.09 5.11
CA PRO A 122 11.18 7.28 4.63
C PRO A 122 11.91 8.01 3.49
N ASP A 123 13.24 8.09 3.54
CA ASP A 123 14.05 8.78 2.53
C ASP A 123 14.00 8.05 1.18
N ARG A 124 14.00 6.71 1.18
CA ARG A 124 13.73 5.92 -0.03
C ARG A 124 12.32 6.10 -0.55
N ALA A 125 11.31 6.14 0.33
CA ALA A 125 9.94 6.37 -0.09
C ALA A 125 9.82 7.73 -0.81
N ILE A 126 10.40 8.79 -0.24
CA ILE A 126 10.48 10.12 -0.86
C ILE A 126 11.24 10.05 -2.20
N SER A 127 12.37 9.34 -2.24
CA SER A 127 13.15 9.18 -3.45
C SER A 127 12.37 8.47 -4.54
N MET A 128 11.52 7.50 -4.19
CA MET A 128 10.68 6.76 -5.12
C MET A 128 9.59 7.64 -5.75
N LEU A 129 8.99 8.56 -4.98
CA LEU A 129 8.07 9.58 -5.51
C LEU A 129 8.77 10.63 -6.37
N ASN A 130 10.07 10.81 -6.16
CA ASN A 130 10.92 11.75 -6.88
C ASN A 130 11.81 11.07 -7.94
N LEU A 131 11.51 9.82 -8.33
CA LEU A 131 12.06 9.19 -9.52
C LEU A 131 11.57 9.99 -10.75
N LYS A 132 12.18 11.16 -10.95
CA LYS A 132 11.94 12.03 -12.08
C LYS A 132 12.81 11.54 -13.21
N GLN A 133 12.15 10.97 -14.22
CA GLN A 133 12.17 11.46 -15.60
C GLN A 133 13.53 12.03 -16.03
N SER A 134 14.61 11.30 -15.78
CA SER A 134 15.87 11.65 -16.41
C SER A 134 15.71 11.35 -17.90
N ASP A 135 16.33 12.15 -18.77
CA ASP A 135 16.23 11.96 -20.23
C ASP A 135 16.74 10.58 -20.71
N GLN A 136 17.25 9.74 -19.80
CA GLN A 136 17.76 8.38 -20.04
C GLN A 136 16.92 7.26 -19.39
N GLU A 137 15.83 7.57 -18.65
CA GLU A 137 15.00 6.53 -18.04
C GLU A 137 14.00 5.91 -19.02
N SER A 138 13.69 4.62 -18.84
CA SER A 138 12.71 3.93 -19.68
C SER A 138 11.31 4.53 -19.50
N LEU A 139 10.56 4.60 -20.60
CA LEU A 139 9.16 5.05 -20.62
C LEU A 139 8.33 4.31 -19.55
N ASP A 140 8.60 3.03 -19.36
CA ASP A 140 7.91 2.16 -18.40
C ASP A 140 8.09 2.62 -16.95
N LEU A 141 9.30 3.05 -16.56
CA LEU A 141 9.55 3.55 -15.20
C LEU A 141 8.81 4.86 -14.95
N SER A 142 8.79 5.75 -15.94
CA SER A 142 8.04 7.02 -15.86
C SER A 142 6.54 6.77 -15.72
N ILE A 143 5.98 5.80 -16.45
CA ILE A 143 4.59 5.38 -16.33
C ILE A 143 4.32 4.80 -14.95
N ALA A 144 5.18 3.88 -14.49
CA ALA A 144 5.03 3.21 -13.20
C ALA A 144 4.99 4.20 -12.03
N THR A 145 5.95 5.14 -11.98
CA THR A 145 6.01 6.17 -10.94
C THR A 145 4.78 7.09 -10.99
N LYS A 146 4.29 7.46 -12.19
CA LYS A 146 3.05 8.24 -12.34
C LYS A 146 1.83 7.50 -11.82
N ILE A 147 1.72 6.19 -12.07
CA ILE A 147 0.63 5.35 -11.55
C ILE A 147 0.65 5.34 -10.02
N LEU A 148 1.82 5.11 -9.42
CA LEU A 148 1.98 5.12 -7.96
C LEU A 148 1.55 6.46 -7.34
N ILE A 149 2.06 7.59 -7.85
CA ILE A 149 1.70 8.92 -7.35
C ILE A 149 0.18 9.16 -7.45
N LYS A 150 -0.43 8.78 -8.58
CA LYS A 150 -1.89 8.91 -8.76
C LYS A 150 -2.67 8.06 -7.76
N ARG A 151 -2.24 6.82 -7.51
CA ARG A 151 -2.86 5.93 -6.51
C ARG A 151 -2.78 6.48 -5.10
N ILE A 152 -1.62 7.02 -4.71
CA ILE A 152 -1.42 7.67 -3.41
C ILE A 152 -2.32 8.91 -3.28
N ASN A 153 -2.34 9.78 -4.30
CA ASN A 153 -3.18 10.97 -4.30
C ASN A 153 -4.67 10.62 -4.25
N LEU A 154 -5.08 9.55 -4.94
CA LEU A 154 -6.44 9.03 -4.88
C LEU A 154 -6.81 8.59 -3.45
N LEU A 155 -5.95 7.80 -2.80
CA LEU A 155 -6.16 7.38 -1.42
C LEU A 155 -6.29 8.57 -0.46
N ILE A 156 -5.35 9.53 -0.54
CA ILE A 156 -5.37 10.74 0.30
C ILE A 156 -6.65 11.54 0.06
N SER A 157 -7.03 11.73 -1.21
CA SER A 157 -8.24 12.47 -1.56
C SER A 157 -9.49 11.79 -1.02
N MET A 158 -9.58 10.46 -1.12
CA MET A 158 -10.69 9.68 -0.58
C MET A 158 -10.79 9.81 0.93
N GLN A 159 -9.67 9.68 1.65
CA GLN A 159 -9.63 9.84 3.11
C GLN A 159 -10.01 11.27 3.54
N LEU A 160 -9.52 12.29 2.84
CA LEU A 160 -9.87 13.68 3.13
C LEU A 160 -11.35 13.97 2.88
N ILE A 161 -11.91 13.51 1.76
CA ILE A 161 -13.34 13.66 1.44
C ILE A 161 -14.18 12.96 2.51
N GLN A 162 -13.86 11.72 2.87
CA GLN A 162 -14.57 10.99 3.93
C GLN A 162 -14.52 11.74 5.26
N ARG A 163 -13.35 12.27 5.65
CA ARG A 163 -13.20 13.03 6.89
C ARG A 163 -13.96 14.35 6.88
N ILE A 164 -13.96 15.09 5.77
CA ILE A 164 -14.62 16.39 5.64
C ILE A 164 -16.14 16.21 5.61
N PHE A 165 -16.61 15.24 4.85
CA PHE A 165 -18.03 14.96 4.66
C PHE A 165 -18.52 13.80 5.53
N ALA A 166 -17.89 13.52 6.66
CA ALA A 166 -18.39 12.54 7.61
C ALA A 166 -19.80 12.95 8.10
N ASP A 167 -20.69 11.98 8.31
CA ASP A 167 -22.10 12.23 8.65
C ASP A 167 -22.24 13.05 9.93
N ASP A 168 -21.38 12.81 10.90
CA ASP A 168 -21.22 13.54 12.14
C ASP A 168 -20.85 15.03 11.90
N ARG A 169 -19.95 15.34 10.96
CA ARG A 169 -19.67 16.73 10.58
C ARG A 169 -20.81 17.37 9.80
N ARG A 170 -21.47 16.61 8.91
CA ARG A 170 -22.67 17.06 8.21
C ARG A 170 -23.80 17.37 9.19
N ARG A 171 -23.98 16.57 10.24
CA ARG A 171 -24.95 16.83 11.32
C ARG A 171 -24.66 18.12 12.06
N VAL A 172 -23.40 18.40 12.39
CA VAL A 172 -23.02 19.69 13.03
C VAL A 172 -23.43 20.88 12.16
N VAL A 173 -23.20 20.83 10.85
CA VAL A 173 -23.61 21.90 9.93
C VAL A 173 -25.14 22.00 9.85
N ILE A 174 -25.83 20.87 9.74
CA ILE A 174 -27.30 20.83 9.69
C ILE A 174 -27.92 21.37 10.99
N ASP A 175 -27.38 21.01 12.15
CA ASP A 175 -27.87 21.45 13.46
C ASP A 175 -27.58 22.94 13.68
N ALA A 176 -26.43 23.43 13.23
CA ALA A 176 -26.14 24.86 13.20
C ALA A 176 -27.13 25.64 12.32
N LEU A 177 -27.42 25.13 11.11
CA LEU A 177 -28.41 25.74 10.21
C LEU A 177 -29.81 25.73 10.82
N LYS A 178 -30.25 24.62 11.42
CA LYS A 178 -31.53 24.53 12.13
C LYS A 178 -31.64 25.55 13.25
N ASN A 179 -30.58 25.76 14.01
CA ASN A 179 -30.57 26.75 15.09
C ASN A 179 -30.71 28.18 14.56
N VAL A 180 -30.10 28.51 13.41
CA VAL A 180 -30.29 29.80 12.75
C VAL A 180 -31.74 29.99 12.33
N PHE A 181 -32.33 29.03 11.60
CA PHE A 181 -33.71 29.13 11.13
C PHE A 181 -34.74 29.16 12.28
N ASN A 182 -34.58 28.33 13.32
CA ASN A 182 -35.48 28.32 14.48
C ASN A 182 -35.38 29.62 15.32
N SER A 183 -34.21 30.27 15.34
CA SER A 183 -34.00 31.54 16.03
C SER A 183 -34.58 32.76 15.29
N GLU A 184 -34.85 32.63 14.00
CA GLU A 184 -35.52 33.64 13.18
C GLU A 184 -37.05 33.51 13.24
N GLU A 185 -37.59 32.29 13.31
CA GLU A 185 -39.03 32.06 13.52
C GLU A 185 -39.54 32.52 14.90
N SER A 186 -38.69 32.50 15.92
CA SER A 186 -39.05 32.92 17.29
C SER A 186 -38.98 34.44 17.52
N LYS A 187 -38.65 35.23 16.47
CA LYS A 187 -38.61 36.69 16.50
C LYS A 187 -39.70 37.38 15.66
N ASN A 188 -40.58 36.60 15.02
CA ASN A 188 -41.78 37.08 14.33
C ASN A 188 -43.04 36.70 15.11
#